data_AF-A0A2P1QY76-F1
#
_entry.id   AF-A0A2P1QY76-F1
#
_cell.length_a   1.000
_cell.length_b   1.000
_cell.length_c   1.000
_cell.angle_alpha   90.00
_cell.angle_beta   90.00
_cell.angle_gamma   90.00
#
_symmetry.space_group_name_H-M   'P 1'
#
loop_
_entity.id
_entity.type
_entity.pdbx_description
1 polymer ?
#
loop_
_entity_poly.entity_id
_entity_poly.type
_entity_poly.pdbx_seq_one_letter_code
_entity_poly.pdbx_strand_id
1 'polypeptide(L)'
;MSLATILREGTTEEHKAAESSEFIRCFMKGILEKETYAKHLEAFYFVYESMEEELERHTGNALLKLIHFPELYRKNALLEDLRFFYGTWKPTDRPPSAAT
;
A
#
# COMPACT_ATOMS: atom_id res chain seq x y z
N MET A 1 5.95 14.31 -24.37
CA MET A 1 6.45 13.66 -23.13
C MET A 1 5.67 12.38 -22.91
N SER A 2 6.25 11.36 -22.28
CA SER A 2 5.53 10.12 -21.96
C SER A 2 4.65 10.32 -20.70
N LEU A 3 3.57 9.55 -20.55
CA LEU A 3 2.75 9.57 -19.33
C LEU A 3 3.61 9.26 -18.08
N ALA A 4 4.55 8.33 -18.19
CA ALA A 4 5.47 7.99 -17.10
C ALA A 4 6.35 9.19 -16.70
N THR A 5 6.81 9.99 -17.67
CA THR A 5 7.57 11.23 -17.39
C THR A 5 6.71 12.25 -16.66
N ILE A 6 5.47 12.44 -17.12
CA ILE A 6 4.52 13.39 -16.53
C ILE A 6 4.20 13.02 -15.08
N LEU A 7 3.94 11.74 -14.79
CA LEU A 7 3.69 11.28 -13.43
C LEU A 7 4.93 11.49 -12.55
N ARG A 8 6.11 11.06 -13.01
CA ARG A 8 7.36 11.17 -12.25
C ARG A 8 7.68 12.62 -11.88
N GLU A 9 7.60 13.52 -12.84
CA GLU A 9 7.94 14.93 -12.62
C GLU A 9 6.82 15.63 -11.84
N GLY A 10 5.56 15.35 -12.18
CA GLY A 10 4.38 15.99 -11.61
C GLY A 10 4.08 15.64 -10.16
N THR A 11 4.58 14.52 -9.63
CA THR A 11 4.37 14.10 -8.22
C THR A 11 5.62 14.27 -7.35
N THR A 12 6.62 15.03 -7.81
CA THR A 12 7.92 15.16 -7.13
C THR A 12 7.79 15.79 -5.74
N GLU A 13 6.95 16.83 -5.61
CA GLU A 13 6.79 17.54 -4.35
C GLU A 13 5.96 16.74 -3.35
N GLU A 14 4.91 16.05 -3.81
CA GLU A 14 4.12 15.12 -2.99
C GLU A 14 4.96 13.94 -2.48
N HIS A 15 5.86 13.41 -3.31
CA HIS A 15 6.80 12.36 -2.90
C HIS A 15 7.69 12.84 -1.74
N LYS A 16 8.32 14.01 -1.88
CA LYS A 16 9.13 14.61 -0.80
C LYS A 16 8.32 14.85 0.47
N ALA A 17 7.08 15.31 0.32
CA ALA A 17 6.19 15.54 1.45
C ALA A 17 5.85 14.23 2.19
N ALA A 18 5.56 13.15 1.46
CA ALA A 18 5.28 11.83 2.05
C ALA A 18 6.48 11.26 2.82
N GLU A 19 7.69 11.38 2.25
CA GLU A 19 8.94 10.97 2.89
C GLU A 19 9.27 11.79 4.15
N SER A 20 8.73 13.00 4.23
CA SER A 20 8.92 13.88 5.38
C SER A 20 8.08 13.50 6.60
N SER A 21 7.15 12.54 6.50
CA SER A 21 6.39 12.09 7.67
C SER A 21 7.30 11.50 8.75
N GLU A 22 6.96 11.69 10.03
CA GLU A 22 7.82 11.28 11.14
C GLU A 22 8.11 9.78 11.14
N PHE A 23 7.10 8.96 10.84
CA PHE A 23 7.24 7.52 10.68
C PHE A 23 8.27 7.16 9.60
N ILE A 24 8.16 7.73 8.39
CA ILE A 24 9.08 7.42 7.29
C ILE A 24 10.50 7.90 7.58
N ARG A 25 10.67 9.08 8.22
CA ARG A 25 12.00 9.54 8.64
C ARG A 25 12.66 8.60 9.65
N CYS A 26 11.91 8.09 10.63
CA CYS A 26 12.42 7.11 11.58
C CYS A 26 12.77 5.79 10.89
N PHE A 27 11.91 5.32 9.98
CA PHE A 27 12.15 4.13 9.17
C PHE A 27 13.45 4.25 8.36
N MET A 28 13.66 5.36 7.64
CA MET A 28 14.88 5.58 6.86
C MET A 28 16.16 5.65 7.71
N LYS A 29 16.04 5.98 9.00
CA LYS A 29 17.15 5.93 9.96
C LYS A 29 17.39 4.53 10.57
N GLY A 30 16.62 3.53 10.16
CA GLY A 30 16.67 2.18 10.72
C GLY A 30 16.03 2.06 12.11
N ILE A 31 15.21 3.03 12.51
CA ILE A 31 14.55 3.06 13.82
C ILE A 31 13.09 2.67 13.60
N LEU A 32 12.76 1.41 13.93
CA LEU A 32 11.42 0.86 13.80
C LEU A 32 11.09 -0.05 14.98
N GLU A 33 9.89 0.14 15.53
CA GLU A 33 9.29 -0.77 16.49
C GLU A 33 8.39 -1.77 15.76
N LYS A 34 8.41 -3.03 16.22
CA LYS A 34 7.66 -4.13 15.61
C LYS A 34 6.16 -3.81 15.52
N GLU A 35 5.58 -3.30 16.59
CA GLU A 35 4.16 -2.99 16.71
C GLU A 35 3.75 -1.87 15.75
N THR A 36 4.58 -0.83 15.62
CA THR A 36 4.33 0.30 14.73
C THR A 36 4.45 -0.12 13.27
N TYR A 37 5.44 -0.96 12.93
CA TYR A 37 5.57 -1.51 11.59
C TYR A 37 4.38 -2.41 11.23
N ALA A 38 3.97 -3.29 12.15
CA ALA A 38 2.83 -4.16 11.91
C ALA A 38 1.52 -3.38 11.67
N LYS A 39 1.28 -2.29 12.42
CA LYS A 39 0.15 -1.36 12.16
C LYS A 39 0.23 -0.68 10.81
N HIS A 40 1.43 -0.32 10.36
CA HIS A 40 1.64 0.25 9.03
C HIS A 40 1.26 -0.75 7.93
N LEU A 41 1.65 -2.03 8.09
CA LEU A 41 1.24 -3.10 7.18
C LEU A 41 -0.28 -3.36 7.21
N GLU A 42 -0.94 -3.23 8.36
CA GLU A 42 -2.40 -3.34 8.46
C GLU A 42 -3.10 -2.27 7.62
N ALA A 43 -2.65 -1.02 7.71
CA ALA A 43 -3.18 0.05 6.88
C ALA A 43 -3.00 -0.26 5.39
N PHE A 44 -1.83 -0.77 4.98
CA PHE A 44 -1.61 -1.17 3.60
C PHE A 44 -2.47 -2.36 3.17
N TYR A 45 -2.70 -3.36 4.03
CA TYR A 45 -3.55 -4.50 3.69
C TYR A 45 -4.91 -4.03 3.17
N PHE A 46 -5.56 -3.10 3.86
CA PHE A 46 -6.88 -2.60 3.45
C PHE A 46 -6.83 -1.73 2.19
N VAL A 47 -5.77 -0.94 2.00
CA VAL A 47 -5.55 -0.17 0.78
C VAL A 47 -5.41 -1.09 -0.43
N TYR A 48 -4.56 -2.11 -0.32
CA TYR A 48 -4.31 -3.06 -1.40
C TYR A 48 -5.49 -4.00 -1.63
N GLU A 49 -6.20 -4.43 -0.58
CA GLU A 49 -7.44 -5.20 -0.72
C GLU A 49 -8.46 -4.47 -1.60
N SER A 50 -8.75 -3.21 -1.28
CA SER A 50 -9.69 -2.40 -2.06
C SER A 50 -9.19 -2.10 -3.47
N MET A 51 -7.91 -1.70 -3.60
CA MET A 51 -7.32 -1.36 -4.91
C MET A 51 -7.30 -2.56 -5.87
N GLU A 52 -6.91 -3.74 -5.37
CA GLU A 52 -6.86 -4.97 -6.18
C GLU A 52 -8.26 -5.46 -6.56
N GLU A 53 -9.23 -5.41 -5.63
CA GLU A 53 -10.63 -5.75 -5.91
C GLU A 53 -11.22 -4.84 -6.99
N GLU A 54 -10.93 -3.54 -6.96
CA GLU A 54 -11.39 -2.61 -7.98
C GLU A 54 -10.65 -2.77 -9.32
N LEU A 55 -9.36 -3.11 -9.32
CA LEU A 55 -8.65 -3.46 -10.55
C LEU A 55 -9.24 -4.70 -11.22
N GLU A 56 -9.57 -5.73 -10.44
CA GLU A 56 -10.23 -6.95 -10.93
C GLU A 56 -11.64 -6.66 -11.48
N ARG A 57 -12.43 -5.84 -10.76
CA ARG A 57 -13.76 -5.40 -11.21
C ARG A 57 -13.70 -4.68 -12.56
N HIS A 58 -12.62 -3.96 -12.85
CA HIS A 58 -12.46 -3.15 -14.05
C HIS A 58 -11.56 -3.77 -15.13
N THR A 59 -11.30 -5.08 -15.10
CA THR A 59 -10.52 -5.80 -16.12
C THR A 59 -11.05 -5.64 -17.56
N GLY A 60 -12.34 -5.36 -17.72
CA GLY A 60 -12.96 -5.05 -19.01
C GLY A 60 -12.68 -3.64 -19.55
N ASN A 61 -12.11 -2.74 -18.74
CA ASN A 61 -11.79 -1.38 -19.15
C ASN A 61 -10.56 -1.36 -20.07
N ALA A 62 -10.70 -0.77 -21.26
CA ALA A 62 -9.67 -0.77 -22.29
C ALA A 62 -8.35 -0.10 -21.86
N LEU A 63 -8.40 0.88 -20.95
CA LEU A 63 -7.20 1.57 -20.45
C LEU A 63 -6.56 0.82 -19.28
N LEU A 64 -7.37 0.34 -18.33
CA LEU A 64 -6.85 -0.37 -17.15
C LEU A 64 -6.24 -1.73 -17.50
N LYS A 65 -6.74 -2.38 -18.55
CA LYS A 65 -6.14 -3.62 -19.07
C LYS A 65 -4.67 -3.45 -19.48
N LEU A 66 -4.24 -2.24 -19.87
CA LEU A 66 -2.84 -1.96 -20.22
C LEU A 66 -1.90 -1.97 -19.01
N ILE A 67 -2.45 -1.86 -17.81
CA ILE A 67 -1.71 -1.85 -16.54
C ILE A 67 -2.20 -2.94 -15.58
N HIS A 68 -2.95 -3.93 -16.07
CA HIS A 68 -3.40 -5.07 -15.27
C HIS A 68 -2.26 -6.08 -15.14
N PHE A 69 -1.54 -5.99 -14.03
CA PHE A 69 -0.39 -6.83 -13.70
C PHE A 69 -0.61 -7.51 -12.33
N PRO A 70 -1.31 -8.67 -12.29
CA PRO A 70 -1.56 -9.40 -11.04
C PRO A 70 -0.29 -9.83 -10.30
N GLU A 71 0.86 -9.91 -10.98
CA GLU A 71 2.16 -10.17 -10.34
C GLU A 71 2.59 -9.08 -9.35
N LEU A 72 2.00 -7.88 -9.45
CA LEU A 72 2.24 -6.75 -8.55
C LEU A 72 1.29 -6.73 -7.33
N TYR A 73 0.29 -7.61 -7.28
CA TYR A 73 -0.69 -7.65 -6.18
C TYR A 73 -0.01 -8.01 -4.86
N ARG A 74 -0.35 -7.29 -3.79
CA ARG A 74 0.27 -7.36 -2.47
C ARG A 74 -0.67 -7.86 -1.37
N LYS A 75 -2.01 -7.87 -1.56
CA LYS A 75 -2.97 -8.30 -0.52
C LYS A 75 -2.57 -9.59 0.20
N ASN A 76 -2.24 -10.64 -0.55
CA ASN A 76 -1.87 -11.93 0.03
C ASN A 76 -0.51 -11.91 0.74
N ALA A 77 0.49 -11.23 0.18
CA ALA A 77 1.79 -11.07 0.83
C ALA A 77 1.67 -10.29 2.15
N LEU A 78 0.89 -9.21 2.16
CA LEU A 78 0.58 -8.43 3.36
C LEU A 78 -0.15 -9.28 4.41
N LEU A 79 -1.08 -10.14 4.00
CA LEU A 79 -1.76 -11.07 4.92
C LEU A 79 -0.78 -12.06 5.57
N GLU A 80 0.19 -12.57 4.82
CA GLU A 80 1.25 -13.44 5.36
C GLU A 80 2.13 -12.71 6.36
N ASP A 81 2.57 -11.49 6.04
CA ASP A 81 3.36 -10.65 6.93
C ASP A 81 2.58 -10.32 8.22
N LEU A 82 1.30 -9.96 8.12
CA LEU A 82 0.46 -9.68 9.28
C LEU A 82 0.27 -10.90 10.17
N ARG A 83 0.15 -12.09 9.59
CA ARG A 83 0.15 -13.36 10.36
C ARG A 83 1.50 -13.65 10.99
N PHE A 84 2.60 -13.28 10.36
CA PHE A 84 3.92 -13.36 11.00
C PHE A 84 4.02 -12.42 12.23
N PHE A 85 3.54 -11.19 12.13
CA PHE A 85 3.64 -10.22 13.23
C PHE A 85 2.65 -10.47 14.38
N TYR A 86 1.39 -10.80 14.06
CA TYR A 86 0.29 -10.93 15.03
C TYR A 86 -0.17 -12.38 15.28
N GLY A 87 0.35 -13.36 14.54
CA GLY A 87 -0.05 -14.76 14.61
C GLY A 87 -1.36 -15.01 13.86
N THR A 88 -2.50 -14.86 14.55
CA THR A 88 -3.82 -15.24 14.05
C THR A 88 -4.59 -14.06 13.43
N TRP A 89 -3.88 -13.14 12.80
CA TRP A 89 -4.47 -11.92 12.25
C TRP A 89 -5.58 -12.20 11.24
N LYS A 90 -6.70 -11.48 11.37
CA LYS A 90 -7.84 -11.53 10.47
C LYS A 90 -8.41 -10.12 10.25
N PRO A 91 -8.79 -9.77 9.01
CA PRO A 91 -9.40 -8.47 8.70
C PRO A 91 -10.69 -8.21 9.49
N THR A 92 -11.50 -9.25 9.72
CA THR A 92 -12.80 -9.15 10.42
C THR A 92 -12.68 -8.64 11.86
N ASP A 93 -11.53 -8.85 12.49
CA ASP A 93 -11.31 -8.55 13.90
C ASP A 93 -10.71 -7.15 14.07
N ARG A 94 -10.32 -6.49 12.98
CA ARG A 94 -9.61 -5.20 12.97
C ARG A 94 -10.07 -4.32 11.81
N PRO A 95 -11.12 -3.50 11.99
CA PRO A 95 -11.59 -2.64 10.91
C PRO A 95 -10.55 -1.58 10.53
N PRO A 96 -10.53 -1.13 9.25
CA PRO A 96 -9.65 -0.05 8.82
C PRO A 96 -9.95 1.24 9.61
N SER A 97 -8.91 1.99 9.94
CA SER A 97 -9.07 3.34 10.47
C SER A 97 -9.58 4.28 9.38
N ALA A 98 -10.17 5.40 9.78
CA ALA A 98 -10.49 6.48 8.83
C ALA A 98 -9.21 6.95 8.11
N ALA A 99 -9.34 7.31 6.83
CA ALA A 99 -8.28 7.98 6.11
C ALA A 99 -8.04 9.37 6.73
N THR A 100 -6.78 9.70 6.98
CA THR A 100 -6.30 10.98 7.50
C THR A 100 -5.68 11.83 6.41
#